data_AF-A0A9E7ZV79-F1
#
_entry.id   AF-A0A9E7ZV79-F1
#
_cell.length_a   1.000
_cell.length_b   1.000
_cell.length_c   1.000
_cell.angle_alpha   90.00
_cell.angle_beta   90.00
_cell.angle_gamma   90.00
#
_symmetry.space_group_name_H-M   'P 1'
#
loop_
_entity.id
_entity.type
_entity.pdbx_description
1 polymer ?
#
loop_
_entity_poly.entity_id
_entity_poly.type
_entity_poly.pdbx_seq_one_letter_code
_entity_poly.pdbx_strand_id
1 'polypeptide(L)'
;MSIFDFLRRPAGEQTDPRILVSLQEHVRQLESRIDHLEERLLSYYNNRWDAVDKLADYLVGAELEGEYCEFGVFQGKTFNYVVERFARLFPSMRFVALDSFEGLPAVEGKDLGSGYSSGFYTGQFACGIDQFRANGDKAGIPMNRVVLVPGWFDASLQPGGEASQQVAKVAAAWIDCDLYSSTVPVLEFLTSRLSVGTVLLFDDWRCFRNQADWGQQRACKEWLDRNPQIRLNPFIDFGFHGVSFTVAAC
;
A
#
# COMPACT_ATOMS: atom_id res chain seq x y z
N MET A 1 7.62 33.83 -23.96
CA MET A 1 6.78 35.03 -23.75
C MET A 1 6.07 34.82 -22.42
N SER A 2 6.32 35.69 -21.44
CA SER A 2 5.80 35.53 -20.08
C SER A 2 4.28 35.75 -20.08
N ILE A 3 3.55 35.13 -19.15
CA ILE A 3 2.10 35.37 -18.94
C ILE A 3 1.81 36.87 -18.71
N PHE A 4 2.79 37.59 -18.14
CA PHE A 4 2.71 39.02 -17.89
C PHE A 4 2.86 39.87 -19.17
N ASP A 5 3.54 39.37 -20.20
CA ASP A 5 3.66 40.07 -21.49
C ASP A 5 2.36 39.97 -22.31
N PHE A 6 1.58 38.92 -22.08
CA PHE A 6 0.31 38.65 -22.76
C PHE A 6 -0.82 39.55 -22.22
N LEU A 7 -0.84 39.83 -20.92
CA LEU A 7 -1.86 40.68 -20.26
C LEU A 7 -1.73 42.18 -20.60
N ARG A 8 -0.66 42.62 -21.27
CA ARG A 8 -0.40 44.03 -21.64
C ARG A 8 -0.79 44.37 -23.08
N ARG A 9 -1.44 43.47 -23.83
CA ARG A 9 -1.80 43.73 -25.22
C ARG A 9 -2.97 44.71 -25.36
N PRO A 10 -2.93 45.64 -26.34
CA PRO A 10 -4.01 46.59 -26.59
C PRO A 10 -5.30 45.87 -26.98
N ALA A 11 -6.44 46.39 -26.53
CA ALA A 11 -7.76 45.86 -26.85
C ALA A 11 -8.01 45.89 -28.37
N GLY A 12 -8.05 44.72 -29.01
CA GLY A 12 -8.34 44.58 -30.44
C GLY A 12 -7.53 43.51 -31.19
N GLU A 13 -6.42 43.01 -30.63
CA GLU A 13 -5.70 41.87 -31.23
C GLU A 13 -6.41 40.55 -30.90
N GLN A 14 -6.76 39.78 -31.94
CA GLN A 14 -7.25 38.42 -31.76
C GLN A 14 -6.15 37.56 -31.12
N THR A 15 -6.48 36.99 -29.97
CA THR A 15 -5.65 36.06 -29.23
C THR A 15 -5.30 34.86 -30.11
N ASP A 16 -4.01 34.52 -30.24
CA ASP A 16 -3.60 33.31 -30.98
C ASP A 16 -4.31 32.09 -30.34
N PRO A 17 -5.14 31.35 -31.10
CA PRO A 17 -5.86 30.19 -30.58
C PRO A 17 -4.96 29.15 -29.93
N ARG A 18 -3.69 29.04 -30.36
CA ARG A 18 -2.70 28.14 -29.75
C ARG A 18 -2.33 28.54 -28.33
N ILE A 19 -2.29 29.84 -28.04
CA ILE A 19 -2.04 30.34 -26.67
C ILE A 19 -3.23 30.01 -25.79
N LEU A 20 -4.46 30.17 -26.29
CA LEU A 20 -5.67 29.85 -25.53
C LEU A 20 -5.73 28.35 -25.19
N VAL A 21 -5.46 27.47 -26.15
CA VAL A 21 -5.41 26.01 -25.93
C VAL A 21 -4.32 25.64 -24.92
N SER A 22 -3.12 26.23 -25.04
CA SER A 22 -2.01 25.98 -24.09
C SER A 22 -2.34 26.45 -22.66
N LEU A 23 -3.02 27.59 -22.52
CA LEU A 23 -3.47 28.08 -21.21
C LEU A 23 -4.55 27.18 -20.62
N GLN A 24 -5.52 26.73 -21.42
CA GLN A 24 -6.54 25.79 -20.97
C GLN A 24 -5.94 24.48 -20.47
N GLU A 25 -4.94 23.96 -21.18
CA GLU A 25 -4.25 22.73 -20.76
C GLU A 25 -3.46 22.93 -19.46
N HIS A 26 -2.75 24.06 -19.31
CA HIS A 26 -2.08 24.37 -18.04
C HIS A 26 -3.05 24.56 -16.87
N VAL A 27 -4.18 25.23 -17.08
CA VAL A 27 -5.22 25.39 -16.05
C VAL A 27 -5.74 24.02 -15.62
N ARG A 28 -6.07 23.15 -16.59
CA ARG A 28 -6.53 21.79 -16.31
C ARG A 28 -5.51 20.97 -15.52
N GLN A 29 -4.21 21.12 -15.84
CA GLN A 29 -3.13 20.48 -15.09
C GLN A 29 -3.02 21.03 -13.66
N LEU A 30 -3.21 22.34 -13.45
CA LEU A 30 -3.20 22.93 -12.11
C LEU A 30 -4.42 22.51 -11.30
N GLU A 31 -5.62 22.51 -11.88
CA GLU A 31 -6.85 22.00 -11.26
C GLU A 31 -6.65 20.54 -10.83
N SER A 32 -6.14 19.68 -11.71
CA SER A 32 -5.84 18.29 -11.36
C SER A 32 -4.84 18.14 -10.21
N ARG A 33 -3.85 19.05 -10.11
CA ARG A 33 -2.90 19.05 -8.98
C ARG A 33 -3.53 19.55 -7.69
N ILE A 34 -4.46 20.51 -7.76
CA ILE A 34 -5.22 20.99 -6.60
C ILE A 34 -6.13 19.88 -6.10
N ASP A 35 -6.90 19.24 -6.97
CA ASP A 35 -7.77 18.12 -6.61
C ASP A 35 -6.99 17.00 -5.90
N HIS A 36 -5.78 16.68 -6.39
CA HIS A 36 -4.90 15.71 -5.76
C HIS A 36 -4.44 16.14 -4.35
N LEU A 37 -4.12 17.43 -4.16
CA LEU A 37 -3.75 17.96 -2.84
C LEU A 37 -4.94 17.98 -1.88
N GLU A 38 -6.14 18.34 -2.36
CA GLU A 38 -7.35 18.31 -1.56
C GLU A 38 -7.71 16.88 -1.16
N GLU A 39 -7.59 15.91 -2.07
CA GLU A 39 -7.74 14.50 -1.74
C GLU A 39 -6.69 14.03 -0.72
N ARG A 40 -5.47 14.57 -0.76
CA ARG A 40 -4.43 14.24 0.22
C ARG A 40 -4.65 14.90 1.59
N LEU A 41 -5.27 16.08 1.64
CA LEU A 41 -5.35 16.91 2.85
C LEU A 41 -6.72 16.89 3.53
N LEU A 42 -7.78 16.59 2.80
CA LEU A 42 -9.16 16.67 3.28
C LEU A 42 -9.86 15.32 3.29
N SER A 43 -9.24 14.30 2.70
CA SER A 43 -9.83 12.97 2.67
C SER A 43 -9.80 12.31 4.04
N TYR A 44 -10.83 11.52 4.33
CA TYR A 44 -10.83 10.61 5.47
C TYR A 44 -9.59 9.68 5.47
N TYR A 45 -9.00 9.42 4.28
CA TYR A 45 -7.80 8.61 4.09
C TYR A 45 -6.47 9.30 4.44
N ASN A 46 -6.45 10.56 4.89
CA ASN A 46 -5.20 11.27 5.24
C ASN A 46 -4.27 10.46 6.15
N ASN A 47 -4.84 9.62 7.02
CA ASN A 47 -4.07 8.81 7.96
C ASN A 47 -3.18 7.77 7.27
N ARG A 48 -3.58 7.22 6.11
CA ARG A 48 -2.75 6.26 5.37
C ARG A 48 -1.52 6.94 4.77
N TRP A 49 -1.67 8.15 4.23
CA TRP A 49 -0.56 8.92 3.66
C TRP A 49 0.45 9.33 4.72
N ASP A 50 -0.03 9.78 5.88
CA ASP A 50 0.81 10.06 7.04
C ASP A 50 1.58 8.82 7.52
N ALA A 51 0.95 7.63 7.47
CA ALA A 51 1.63 6.39 7.81
C ALA A 51 2.78 6.05 6.84
N VAL A 52 2.57 6.26 5.53
CA VAL A 52 3.61 6.06 4.52
C VAL A 52 4.76 7.05 4.70
N ASP A 53 4.47 8.33 4.95
CA ASP A 53 5.51 9.34 5.15
C ASP A 53 6.32 9.06 6.44
N LYS A 54 5.67 8.65 7.54
CA LYS A 54 6.36 8.22 8.78
C LYS A 54 7.18 6.94 8.61
N LEU A 55 6.67 5.99 7.81
CA LEU A 55 7.40 4.77 7.46
C LEU A 55 8.68 5.12 6.71
N ALA A 56 8.60 6.01 5.71
CA ALA A 56 9.77 6.46 4.97
C ALA A 56 10.83 7.07 5.89
N ASP A 57 10.42 8.00 6.77
CA ASP A 57 11.31 8.67 7.72
C ASP A 57 12.01 7.67 8.65
N TYR A 58 11.24 6.74 9.22
CA TYR A 58 11.79 5.69 10.08
C TYR A 58 12.76 4.77 9.33
N LEU A 59 12.42 4.31 8.13
CA LEU A 59 13.30 3.42 7.35
C LEU A 59 14.61 4.11 6.95
N VAL A 60 14.58 5.41 6.65
CA VAL A 60 15.79 6.21 6.42
C VAL A 60 16.62 6.29 7.71
N GLY A 61 16.00 6.67 8.83
CA GLY A 61 16.72 6.86 10.10
C GLY A 61 17.25 5.57 10.72
N ALA A 62 16.54 4.45 10.51
CA ALA A 62 16.94 3.12 10.98
C ALA A 62 17.87 2.40 10.00
N GLU A 63 18.17 3.00 8.84
CA GLU A 63 19.03 2.45 7.78
C GLU A 63 18.62 1.02 7.38
N LEU A 64 17.31 0.78 7.30
CA LEU A 64 16.80 -0.57 7.12
C LEU A 64 16.82 -0.97 5.64
N GLU A 65 17.59 -2.00 5.33
CA GLU A 65 17.64 -2.61 4.00
C GLU A 65 16.58 -3.70 3.83
N GLY A 66 16.10 -3.85 2.60
CA GLY A 66 15.13 -4.87 2.21
C GLY A 66 14.10 -4.33 1.24
N GLU A 67 13.11 -5.14 0.96
CA GLU A 67 12.04 -4.83 0.02
C GLU A 67 10.82 -4.25 0.75
N TYR A 68 10.05 -3.45 0.02
CA TYR A 68 8.68 -3.14 0.41
C TYR A 68 7.76 -4.20 -0.19
N CYS A 69 6.95 -4.83 0.65
CA CYS A 69 5.96 -5.81 0.21
C CYS A 69 4.56 -5.33 0.63
N GLU A 70 3.60 -5.36 -0.30
CA GLU A 70 2.19 -5.10 -0.03
C GLU A 70 1.39 -6.36 -0.37
N PHE A 71 0.67 -6.88 0.62
CA PHE A 71 -0.15 -8.09 0.52
C PHE A 71 -1.62 -7.67 0.43
N GLY A 72 -2.16 -7.70 -0.78
CA GLY A 72 -3.42 -7.07 -1.16
C GLY A 72 -3.18 -5.64 -1.62
N VAL A 73 -3.22 -5.41 -2.94
CA VAL A 73 -2.96 -4.10 -3.56
C VAL A 73 -4.18 -3.51 -4.25
N PHE A 74 -5.21 -4.30 -4.56
CA PHE A 74 -6.41 -3.85 -5.26
C PHE A 74 -6.07 -2.99 -6.50
N GLN A 75 -6.50 -1.72 -6.53
CA GLN A 75 -6.23 -0.79 -7.64
C GLN A 75 -4.84 -0.14 -7.59
N GLY A 76 -4.02 -0.46 -6.59
CA GLY A 76 -2.66 0.02 -6.41
C GLY A 76 -2.54 1.42 -5.82
N LYS A 77 -3.59 1.96 -5.19
CA LYS A 77 -3.56 3.36 -4.71
C LYS A 77 -2.50 3.58 -3.62
N THR A 78 -2.49 2.75 -2.58
CA THR A 78 -1.48 2.79 -1.51
C THR A 78 -0.11 2.42 -2.06
N PHE A 79 -0.03 1.28 -2.76
CA PHE A 79 1.19 0.82 -3.41
C PHE A 79 1.88 1.89 -4.27
N ASN A 80 1.15 2.53 -5.19
CA ASN A 80 1.72 3.53 -6.09
C ASN A 80 2.24 4.74 -5.30
N TYR A 81 1.55 5.14 -4.24
CA TYR A 81 2.00 6.22 -3.37
C TYR A 81 3.30 5.84 -2.65
N VAL A 82 3.39 4.63 -2.09
CA VAL A 82 4.64 4.15 -1.49
C VAL A 82 5.78 4.18 -2.51
N VAL A 83 5.57 3.65 -3.72
CA VAL A 83 6.59 3.64 -4.78
C VAL A 83 7.04 5.08 -5.11
N GLU A 84 6.10 6.01 -5.27
CA GLU A 84 6.39 7.42 -5.56
C GLU A 84 7.30 8.05 -4.49
N ARG A 85 6.97 7.81 -3.21
CA ARG A 85 7.70 8.37 -2.06
C ARG A 85 9.05 7.70 -1.85
N PHE A 86 9.12 6.39 -2.03
CA PHE A 86 10.26 5.57 -1.59
C PHE A 86 11.30 5.40 -2.69
N ALA A 87 10.91 5.42 -3.97
CA ALA A 87 11.83 5.11 -5.06
C ALA A 87 13.08 6.01 -5.08
N ARG A 88 12.94 7.29 -4.72
CA ARG A 88 14.08 8.21 -4.64
C ARG A 88 14.92 8.03 -3.37
N LEU A 89 14.27 7.69 -2.26
CA LEU A 89 14.92 7.53 -0.95
C LEU A 89 15.70 6.22 -0.85
N PHE A 90 15.22 5.16 -1.51
CA PHE A 90 15.79 3.82 -1.45
C PHE A 90 16.10 3.30 -2.86
N PRO A 91 17.21 3.70 -3.51
CA PRO A 91 17.47 3.36 -4.91
C PRO A 91 17.48 1.87 -5.25
N SER A 92 17.89 1.03 -4.28
CA SER A 92 18.02 -0.43 -4.45
C SER A 92 16.76 -1.22 -4.05
N MET A 93 15.76 -0.57 -3.44
CA MET A 93 14.54 -1.24 -2.98
C MET A 93 13.68 -1.69 -4.16
N ARG A 94 13.23 -2.94 -4.14
CA ARG A 94 12.14 -3.41 -5.01
C ARG A 94 10.81 -3.27 -4.28
N PHE A 95 9.77 -3.03 -5.04
CA PHE A 95 8.40 -2.92 -4.54
C PHE A 95 7.64 -4.15 -5.02
N VAL A 96 7.17 -4.96 -4.08
CA VAL A 96 6.58 -6.27 -4.38
C VAL A 96 5.09 -6.20 -4.09
N ALA A 97 4.28 -6.31 -5.14
CA ALA A 97 2.83 -6.33 -5.07
C ALA A 97 2.36 -7.79 -5.14
N LEU A 98 1.83 -8.30 -4.03
CA LEU A 98 1.34 -9.67 -3.90
C LEU A 98 -0.18 -9.65 -3.75
N ASP A 99 -0.91 -10.22 -4.70
CA ASP A 99 -2.37 -10.17 -4.74
C ASP A 99 -2.92 -11.32 -5.60
N SER A 100 -4.16 -11.73 -5.37
CA SER A 100 -4.85 -12.66 -6.27
C SER A 100 -5.13 -12.01 -7.64
N PHE A 101 -5.32 -10.69 -7.67
CA PHE A 101 -5.90 -9.89 -8.76
C PHE A 101 -7.33 -10.33 -9.13
N GLU A 102 -7.96 -11.08 -8.23
CA GLU A 102 -9.30 -11.66 -8.35
C GLU A 102 -10.22 -11.21 -7.19
N GLY A 103 -9.70 -10.41 -6.25
CA GLY A 103 -10.40 -9.95 -5.06
C GLY A 103 -10.31 -10.94 -3.90
N LEU A 104 -11.15 -10.75 -2.88
CA LEU A 104 -11.13 -11.56 -1.67
C LEU A 104 -11.54 -13.02 -1.91
N PRO A 105 -10.92 -13.99 -1.20
CA PRO A 105 -11.38 -15.37 -1.22
C PRO A 105 -12.71 -15.50 -0.49
N ALA A 106 -13.26 -16.72 -0.44
CA ALA A 106 -14.41 -16.99 0.41
C ALA A 106 -14.09 -16.68 1.87
N VAL A 107 -15.03 -16.00 2.54
CA VAL A 107 -14.93 -15.73 3.98
C VAL A 107 -15.29 -17.00 4.75
N GLU A 108 -14.41 -17.41 5.65
CA GLU A 108 -14.52 -18.67 6.37
C GLU A 108 -14.32 -18.51 7.87
N GLY A 109 -14.64 -19.57 8.62
CA GLY A 109 -14.31 -19.67 10.04
C GLY A 109 -15.00 -18.61 10.91
N LYS A 110 -14.24 -18.03 11.84
CA LYS A 110 -14.78 -17.01 12.75
C LYS A 110 -15.23 -15.78 11.96
N ASP A 111 -14.44 -15.30 11.01
CA ASP A 111 -14.69 -14.05 10.28
C ASP A 111 -16.03 -14.02 9.52
N LEU A 112 -16.62 -15.19 9.22
CA LEU A 112 -17.97 -15.33 8.66
C LEU A 112 -19.08 -14.91 9.65
N GLY A 113 -18.80 -14.94 10.96
CA GLY A 113 -19.77 -14.74 12.03
C GLY A 113 -20.47 -13.38 11.97
N SER A 114 -21.80 -13.42 11.82
CA SER A 114 -22.65 -12.24 11.79
C SER A 114 -22.70 -11.58 13.18
N GLY A 115 -22.16 -10.37 13.29
CA GLY A 115 -22.28 -9.54 14.50
C GLY A 115 -21.08 -8.67 14.82
N TYR A 116 -19.89 -9.03 14.34
CA TYR A 116 -18.64 -8.26 14.56
C TYR A 116 -17.90 -7.91 13.26
N SER A 117 -18.31 -8.47 12.11
CA SER A 117 -17.59 -8.33 10.84
C SER A 117 -17.79 -6.98 10.15
N SER A 118 -16.78 -6.60 9.37
CA SER A 118 -16.71 -5.49 8.42
C SER A 118 -17.56 -5.68 7.16
N GLY A 119 -18.27 -6.81 7.03
CA GLY A 119 -19.13 -7.09 5.88
C GLY A 119 -18.38 -7.57 4.64
N PHE A 120 -17.19 -8.15 4.79
CA PHE A 120 -16.42 -8.68 3.68
C PHE A 120 -17.14 -9.82 2.94
N TYR A 121 -16.93 -9.92 1.63
CA TYR A 121 -17.50 -10.97 0.78
C TYR A 121 -16.56 -11.37 -0.36
N THR A 122 -16.75 -12.58 -0.90
CA THR A 122 -15.92 -13.13 -1.99
C THR A 122 -15.90 -12.23 -3.23
N GLY A 123 -14.71 -12.02 -3.80
CA GLY A 123 -14.51 -11.19 -4.98
C GLY A 123 -14.62 -9.68 -4.73
N GLN A 124 -14.84 -9.26 -3.48
CA GLN A 124 -14.70 -7.86 -3.12
C GLN A 124 -13.26 -7.41 -3.40
N PHE A 125 -13.10 -6.15 -3.83
CA PHE A 125 -11.81 -5.57 -4.20
C PHE A 125 -11.07 -6.29 -5.34
N ALA A 126 -11.79 -6.88 -6.30
CA ALA A 126 -11.16 -7.45 -7.50
C ALA A 126 -10.61 -6.35 -8.43
N CYS A 127 -9.33 -6.49 -8.81
CA CYS A 127 -8.69 -5.68 -9.85
C CYS A 127 -7.67 -6.53 -10.60
N GLY A 128 -7.86 -6.70 -11.92
CA GLY A 128 -6.95 -7.49 -12.74
C GLY A 128 -5.58 -6.82 -12.94
N ILE A 129 -4.55 -7.64 -13.19
CA ILE A 129 -3.14 -7.20 -13.38
C ILE A 129 -3.01 -6.08 -14.42
N ASP A 130 -3.70 -6.18 -15.55
CA ASP A 130 -3.62 -5.18 -16.61
C ASP A 130 -4.14 -3.82 -16.16
N GLN A 131 -5.22 -3.81 -15.36
CA GLN A 131 -5.78 -2.58 -14.79
C GLN A 131 -4.85 -2.01 -13.72
N PHE A 132 -4.27 -2.85 -12.86
CA PHE A 132 -3.26 -2.43 -11.89
C PHE A 132 -2.07 -1.77 -12.58
N ARG A 133 -1.52 -2.39 -13.63
CA ARG A 133 -0.42 -1.83 -14.44
C ARG A 133 -0.80 -0.50 -15.08
N ALA A 134 -1.98 -0.41 -15.69
CA ALA A 134 -2.47 0.83 -16.28
C ALA A 134 -2.61 1.96 -15.24
N ASN A 135 -3.02 1.63 -14.00
CA ASN A 135 -3.08 2.59 -12.90
C ASN A 135 -1.69 3.07 -12.50
N GLY A 136 -0.71 2.16 -12.42
CA GLY A 136 0.69 2.49 -12.14
C GLY A 136 1.32 3.37 -13.21
N ASP A 137 1.11 3.04 -14.49
CA ASP A 137 1.58 3.84 -15.62
C ASP A 137 0.96 5.25 -15.60
N LYS A 138 -0.35 5.34 -15.32
CA LYS A 138 -1.05 6.61 -15.17
C LYS A 138 -0.52 7.44 -13.99
N ALA A 139 -0.12 6.79 -12.90
CA ALA A 139 0.49 7.43 -11.74
C ALA A 139 1.98 7.81 -11.96
N GLY A 140 2.58 7.40 -13.09
CA GLY A 140 3.96 7.70 -13.41
C GLY A 140 4.98 6.97 -12.53
N ILE A 141 4.60 5.83 -11.93
CA ILE A 141 5.52 5.07 -11.09
C ILE A 141 6.51 4.25 -11.95
N PRO A 142 7.75 4.06 -11.48
CA PRO A 142 8.76 3.27 -12.20
C PRO A 142 8.43 1.76 -12.16
N MET A 143 7.57 1.30 -13.08
CA MET A 143 7.11 -0.09 -13.13
C MET A 143 8.23 -1.13 -13.29
N ASN A 144 9.42 -0.74 -13.75
CA ASN A 144 10.60 -1.62 -13.79
C ASN A 144 11.16 -1.98 -12.40
N ARG A 145 10.73 -1.28 -11.35
CA ARG A 145 11.07 -1.58 -9.95
C ARG A 145 9.97 -2.34 -9.21
N VAL A 146 8.86 -2.59 -9.88
CA VAL A 146 7.71 -3.30 -9.35
C VAL A 146 7.81 -4.78 -9.72
N VAL A 147 7.72 -5.65 -8.72
CA VAL A 147 7.58 -7.09 -8.88
C VAL A 147 6.13 -7.46 -8.59
N LEU A 148 5.46 -8.08 -9.54
CA LEU A 148 4.10 -8.57 -9.35
C LEU A 148 4.15 -10.06 -9.05
N VAL A 149 3.45 -10.48 -8.00
CA VAL A 149 3.29 -11.88 -7.63
C VAL A 149 1.80 -12.21 -7.61
N PRO A 150 1.23 -12.69 -8.72
CA PRO A 150 -0.17 -13.06 -8.78
C PRO A 150 -0.44 -14.40 -8.08
N GLY A 151 -1.58 -14.46 -7.40
CA GLY A 151 -2.15 -15.71 -6.87
C GLY A 151 -2.45 -15.67 -5.38
N TRP A 152 -3.36 -16.56 -4.97
CA TRP A 152 -3.78 -16.74 -3.58
C TRP A 152 -2.58 -17.03 -2.67
N PHE A 153 -2.57 -16.44 -1.47
CA PHE A 153 -1.39 -16.45 -0.59
C PHE A 153 -0.99 -17.84 -0.10
N ASP A 154 -1.94 -18.75 0.07
CA ASP A 154 -1.68 -20.16 0.39
C ASP A 154 -0.89 -20.89 -0.73
N ALA A 155 -1.00 -20.42 -1.97
CA ALA A 155 -0.28 -20.96 -3.12
C ALA A 155 0.98 -20.15 -3.47
N SER A 156 0.89 -18.82 -3.49
CA SER A 156 1.98 -17.94 -3.97
C SER A 156 3.09 -17.73 -2.96
N LEU A 157 2.77 -17.82 -1.65
CA LEU A 157 3.73 -17.59 -0.56
C LEU A 157 4.32 -18.87 0.03
N GLN A 158 3.80 -20.04 -0.33
CA GLN A 158 4.33 -21.31 0.17
C GLN A 158 5.81 -21.52 -0.22
N PRO A 159 6.57 -22.36 0.50
CA PRO A 159 7.93 -22.72 0.10
C PRO A 159 7.98 -23.22 -1.35
N GLY A 160 8.80 -22.56 -2.18
CA GLY A 160 8.91 -22.86 -3.61
C GLY A 160 7.88 -22.15 -4.51
N GLY A 161 6.91 -21.45 -3.93
CA GLY A 161 6.00 -20.55 -4.66
C GLY A 161 6.72 -19.33 -5.25
N GLU A 162 6.02 -18.61 -6.12
CA GLU A 162 6.59 -17.49 -6.88
C GLU A 162 7.20 -16.41 -5.97
N ALA A 163 6.52 -16.04 -4.88
CA ALA A 163 7.04 -15.05 -3.93
C ALA A 163 8.35 -15.49 -3.28
N SER A 164 8.53 -16.80 -3.06
CA SER A 164 9.69 -17.33 -2.33
C SER A 164 11.01 -17.07 -3.05
N GLN A 165 10.99 -17.00 -4.38
CA GLN A 165 12.16 -16.70 -5.21
C GLN A 165 12.35 -15.19 -5.40
N GLN A 166 11.29 -14.41 -5.19
CA GLN A 166 11.29 -12.96 -5.42
C GLN A 166 11.66 -12.17 -4.19
N VAL A 167 11.43 -12.64 -2.96
CA VAL A 167 11.64 -11.84 -1.74
C VAL A 167 12.59 -12.55 -0.80
N ALA A 168 13.74 -11.93 -0.53
CA ALA A 168 14.75 -12.47 0.38
C ALA A 168 14.70 -11.81 1.77
N LYS A 169 14.49 -10.49 1.83
CA LYS A 169 14.50 -9.70 3.07
C LYS A 169 13.50 -8.56 2.94
N VAL A 170 12.72 -8.32 4.00
CA VAL A 170 11.64 -7.32 4.00
C VAL A 170 12.01 -6.18 4.95
N ALA A 171 12.05 -4.96 4.40
CA ALA A 171 12.18 -3.75 5.20
C ALA A 171 10.81 -3.33 5.76
N ALA A 172 9.77 -3.40 4.94
CA ALA A 172 8.42 -3.10 5.35
C ALA A 172 7.40 -4.01 4.65
N ALA A 173 6.46 -4.54 5.42
CA ALA A 173 5.33 -5.32 4.93
C ALA A 173 4.02 -4.58 5.26
N TRP A 174 3.30 -4.16 4.22
CA TRP A 174 1.93 -3.67 4.33
C TRP A 174 0.96 -4.83 4.11
N ILE A 175 0.22 -5.20 5.14
CA ILE A 175 -0.66 -6.36 5.21
C ILE A 175 -2.11 -5.84 5.13
N ASP A 176 -2.64 -5.75 3.91
CA ASP A 176 -3.96 -5.21 3.57
C ASP A 176 -4.78 -6.31 2.87
N CYS A 177 -4.99 -7.40 3.62
CA CYS A 177 -5.60 -8.62 3.09
C CYS A 177 -6.87 -9.05 3.82
N ASP A 178 -7.42 -8.16 4.68
CA ASP A 178 -8.72 -8.22 5.34
C ASP A 178 -8.93 -9.39 6.32
N LEU A 179 -8.82 -10.62 5.81
CA LEU A 179 -9.26 -11.86 6.43
C LEU A 179 -8.15 -12.55 7.21
N TYR A 180 -8.54 -13.25 8.28
CA TYR A 180 -7.67 -14.15 9.03
C TYR A 180 -7.00 -15.18 8.11
N SER A 181 -7.77 -15.82 7.22
CA SER A 181 -7.29 -16.86 6.30
C SER A 181 -6.24 -16.35 5.32
N SER A 182 -6.34 -15.09 4.89
CA SER A 182 -5.33 -14.43 4.06
C SER A 182 -4.09 -14.03 4.86
N THR A 183 -4.27 -13.61 6.12
CA THR A 183 -3.18 -13.08 6.96
C THR A 183 -2.22 -14.17 7.45
N VAL A 184 -2.74 -15.36 7.75
CA VAL A 184 -1.92 -16.48 8.24
C VAL A 184 -0.75 -16.81 7.28
N PRO A 185 -0.97 -17.14 5.99
CA PRO A 185 0.13 -17.45 5.08
C PRO A 185 1.09 -16.28 4.87
N VAL A 186 0.61 -15.02 4.94
CA VAL A 186 1.46 -13.83 4.89
C VAL A 186 2.45 -13.79 6.06
N LEU A 187 1.96 -13.99 7.28
CA LEU A 187 2.83 -13.98 8.47
C LEU A 187 3.82 -15.17 8.46
N GLU A 188 3.38 -16.35 8.05
CA GLU A 188 4.27 -17.50 7.89
C GLU A 188 5.41 -17.20 6.90
N PHE A 189 5.07 -16.61 5.75
CA PHE A 189 6.03 -16.18 4.74
C PHE A 189 7.03 -15.15 5.27
N LEU A 190 6.54 -14.19 6.06
CA LEU A 190 7.39 -13.15 6.62
C LEU A 190 8.38 -13.68 7.66
N THR A 191 8.05 -14.74 8.40
CA THR A 191 8.87 -15.31 9.50
C THR A 191 10.37 -15.41 9.21
N SER A 192 10.75 -15.89 8.02
CA SER A 192 12.15 -16.08 7.63
C SER A 192 12.78 -14.89 6.90
N ARG A 193 12.05 -13.79 6.75
CA ARG A 193 12.41 -12.59 5.97
C ARG A 193 12.46 -11.31 6.80
N LEU A 194 12.15 -11.40 8.08
CA LEU A 194 12.23 -10.28 9.02
C LEU A 194 13.68 -9.98 9.39
N SER A 195 13.91 -8.75 9.82
CA SER A 195 15.10 -8.33 10.53
C SER A 195 14.68 -7.40 11.66
N VAL A 196 15.55 -7.21 12.66
CA VAL A 196 15.33 -6.19 13.68
C VAL A 196 15.15 -4.84 12.98
N GLY A 197 14.06 -4.16 13.31
CA GLY A 197 13.64 -2.91 12.70
C GLY A 197 12.61 -3.05 11.57
N THR A 198 12.39 -4.25 10.99
CA THR A 198 11.34 -4.47 9.97
C THR A 198 9.99 -3.95 10.46
N VAL A 199 9.28 -3.23 9.60
CA VAL A 199 7.96 -2.69 9.92
C VAL A 199 6.87 -3.59 9.36
N LEU A 200 5.94 -4.00 10.21
CA LEU A 200 4.72 -4.72 9.84
C LEU A 200 3.54 -3.76 10.01
N LEU A 201 2.89 -3.37 8.91
CA LEU A 201 1.71 -2.53 8.90
C LEU A 201 0.49 -3.41 8.63
N PHE A 202 -0.47 -3.43 9.53
CA PHE A 202 -1.71 -4.18 9.44
C PHE A 202 -2.83 -3.20 9.12
N ASP A 203 -3.34 -3.20 7.88
CA ASP A 203 -4.39 -2.25 7.47
C ASP A 203 -5.71 -2.53 8.20
N ASP A 204 -6.06 -3.81 8.37
CA ASP A 204 -7.39 -4.25 8.85
C ASP A 204 -7.41 -4.68 10.32
N TRP A 205 -6.44 -4.26 11.12
CA TRP A 205 -6.26 -4.73 12.49
C TRP A 205 -7.55 -4.61 13.33
N ARG A 206 -8.29 -3.51 13.21
CA ARG A 206 -9.49 -3.25 14.04
C ARG A 206 -10.82 -3.46 13.30
N CYS A 207 -10.80 -3.97 12.07
CA CYS A 207 -12.00 -4.13 11.22
C CYS A 207 -13.08 -5.03 11.86
N PHE A 208 -12.69 -5.98 12.72
CA PHE A 208 -13.60 -6.82 13.50
C PHE A 208 -13.89 -6.23 14.89
N ARG A 209 -14.25 -4.93 14.94
CA ARG A 209 -14.53 -4.17 16.17
C ARG A 209 -13.42 -4.22 17.21
N ASN A 210 -12.17 -4.22 16.75
CA ASN A 210 -10.98 -4.33 17.60
C ASN A 210 -10.99 -5.54 18.56
N GLN A 211 -11.59 -6.67 18.14
CA GLN A 211 -11.60 -7.90 18.93
C GLN A 211 -10.38 -8.76 18.59
N ALA A 212 -9.61 -9.14 19.62
CA ALA A 212 -8.34 -9.85 19.44
C ALA A 212 -8.47 -11.26 18.84
N ASP A 213 -9.65 -11.88 18.93
CA ASP A 213 -9.92 -13.24 18.46
C ASP A 213 -10.46 -13.31 17.02
N TRP A 214 -10.29 -12.23 16.23
CA TRP A 214 -10.80 -12.09 14.86
C TRP A 214 -9.75 -11.52 13.89
N GLY A 215 -9.92 -11.82 12.60
CA GLY A 215 -9.14 -11.23 11.51
C GLY A 215 -7.62 -11.23 11.74
N GLN A 216 -6.99 -10.11 11.40
CA GLN A 216 -5.55 -9.92 11.50
C GLN A 216 -5.01 -10.02 12.94
N GLN A 217 -5.76 -9.57 13.96
CA GLN A 217 -5.29 -9.64 15.36
C GLN A 217 -5.09 -11.10 15.79
N ARG A 218 -6.06 -11.95 15.45
CA ARG A 218 -6.00 -13.37 15.77
C ARG A 218 -4.83 -14.05 15.06
N ALA A 219 -4.68 -13.78 13.76
CA ALA A 219 -3.58 -14.35 12.98
C ALA A 219 -2.22 -13.94 13.55
N CYS A 220 -2.05 -12.66 13.89
CA CYS A 220 -0.83 -12.15 14.51
C CYS A 220 -0.57 -12.76 15.89
N LYS A 221 -1.59 -12.85 16.75
CA LYS A 221 -1.48 -13.48 18.06
C LYS A 221 -1.01 -14.94 17.94
N GLU A 222 -1.70 -15.73 17.12
CA GLU A 222 -1.36 -17.16 16.93
C GLU A 222 0.01 -17.35 16.26
N TRP A 223 0.44 -16.42 15.42
CA TRP A 223 1.78 -16.41 14.83
C TRP A 223 2.87 -16.11 15.86
N LEU A 224 2.68 -15.11 16.73
CA LEU A 224 3.62 -14.80 17.82
C LEU A 224 3.70 -15.93 18.86
N ASP A 225 2.57 -16.55 19.20
CA ASP A 225 2.54 -17.72 20.10
C ASP A 225 3.38 -18.88 19.56
N ARG A 226 3.45 -19.04 18.22
CA ARG A 226 4.26 -20.07 17.54
C ARG A 226 5.71 -19.65 17.31
N ASN A 227 6.02 -18.35 17.40
CA ASN A 227 7.34 -17.77 17.14
C ASN A 227 7.82 -16.92 18.32
N PRO A 228 8.13 -17.52 19.49
CA PRO A 228 8.48 -16.78 20.70
C PRO A 228 9.78 -15.98 20.60
N GLN A 229 10.61 -16.24 19.59
CA GLN A 229 11.79 -15.44 19.26
C GLN A 229 11.45 -14.08 18.65
N ILE A 230 10.24 -13.94 18.07
CA ILE A 230 9.77 -12.72 17.44
C ILE A 230 9.10 -11.84 18.49
N ARG A 231 9.52 -10.58 18.56
CA ARG A 231 8.89 -9.58 19.42
C ARG A 231 8.55 -8.34 18.60
N LEU A 232 7.36 -7.80 18.83
CA LEU A 232 6.87 -6.59 18.16
C LEU A 232 6.77 -5.43 19.15
N ASN A 233 7.18 -4.23 18.71
CA ASN A 233 6.95 -2.98 19.42
C ASN A 233 5.96 -2.12 18.61
N PRO A 234 4.93 -1.51 19.23
CA PRO A 234 4.04 -0.58 18.54
C PRO A 234 4.83 0.54 17.87
N PHE A 235 4.40 0.95 16.67
CA PHE A 235 5.06 2.02 15.92
C PHE A 235 4.10 3.17 15.61
N ILE A 236 3.20 3.00 14.66
CA ILE A 236 2.20 4.01 14.28
C ILE A 236 0.81 3.39 14.14
N ASP A 237 -0.20 4.15 14.53
CA ASP A 237 -1.61 3.86 14.25
C ASP A 237 -2.09 4.75 13.11
N PHE A 238 -2.97 4.25 12.25
CA PHE A 238 -3.53 5.02 11.15
C PHE A 238 -4.99 4.66 10.86
N GLY A 239 -5.85 5.69 10.85
CA GLY A 239 -7.28 5.51 10.68
C GLY A 239 -7.93 4.86 11.90
N PHE A 240 -9.16 4.37 11.72
CA PHE A 240 -9.86 3.65 12.79
C PHE A 240 -9.42 2.18 12.89
N HIS A 241 -8.82 1.65 11.83
CA HIS A 241 -8.58 0.22 11.65
C HIS A 241 -7.12 -0.19 11.59
N GLY A 242 -6.22 0.66 11.07
CA GLY A 242 -4.82 0.31 10.85
C GLY A 242 -3.90 0.52 12.05
N VAL A 243 -2.94 -0.40 12.21
CA VAL A 243 -1.84 -0.31 13.19
C VAL A 243 -0.55 -0.81 12.57
N SER A 244 0.58 -0.52 13.19
CA SER A 244 1.86 -1.07 12.77
C SER A 244 2.79 -1.33 13.93
N PHE A 245 3.76 -2.20 13.67
CA PHE A 245 4.76 -2.61 14.63
C PHE A 245 6.14 -2.64 13.99
N THR A 246 7.17 -2.36 14.79
CA THR A 246 8.56 -2.69 14.47
C THR A 246 8.93 -4.03 15.07
N VAL A 247 9.70 -4.82 14.33
CA VAL A 247 10.30 -6.07 14.83
C VAL A 247 11.44 -5.72 15.79
N ALA A 248 11.26 -6.04 17.06
CA ALA A 248 12.22 -5.77 18.14
C ALA A 248 13.16 -6.94 18.44
N ALA A 249 12.84 -8.14 17.93
CA ALA A 249 13.65 -9.36 17.95
C ALA A 249 13.05 -10.33 16.93
N CYS A 250 13.88 -11.16 16.27
CA CYS A 250 13.48 -12.25 15.38
C CYS A 250 14.63 -13.23 15.17
#